data_AF-A0A067NGR9-F1
#
_entry.id   AF-A0A067NGR9-F1
#
_cell.length_a   1.000
_cell.length_b   1.000
_cell.length_c   1.000
_cell.angle_alpha   90.00
_cell.angle_beta   90.00
_cell.angle_gamma   90.00
#
_symmetry.space_group_name_H-M   'P 1'
#
loop_
_entity.id
_entity.type
_entity.pdbx_description
1 polymer ?
#
loop_
_entity_poly.entity_id
_entity_poly.type
_entity_poly.pdbx_seq_one_letter_code
_entity_poly.pdbx_strand_id
1 'polypeptide(L)'
;VGWSIGTVSAMAPFSFPEAIPLETYDLLDRYVRRLVLYDPPHLAFGLELPADTVLHDPWGDATTKSPEEVFETFKFWVSSYFEVPKGWGGSINELDSRKRTERTTVDSWSQEEHDRFFSQDGAARAELHWFSEAMQKSINRMATSCLFDESTTGRYFFNLSVVYIACGRSPWHTIWAAHRIKEIHDECVLRRIRPRPMEFVAIPDGNHFVSMAYGNTAKRLMPTSI
;
A
#
# COMPACT_ATOMS: atom_id res chain seq x y z
N VAL A 1 2.37 8.96 7.82
CA VAL A 1 2.81 7.74 7.09
C VAL A 1 1.69 6.74 7.17
N GLY A 2 1.24 6.20 6.05
CA GLY A 2 0.42 4.99 6.03
C GLY A 2 1.26 3.83 5.51
N TRP A 3 1.19 2.67 6.15
CA TRP A 3 1.85 1.45 5.67
C TRP A 3 0.79 0.43 5.28
N SER A 4 1.04 -0.33 4.21
CA SER A 4 0.12 -1.36 3.74
C SER A 4 -1.28 -0.78 3.49
N ILE A 5 -2.33 -1.48 3.93
CA ILE A 5 -3.72 -1.02 3.86
C ILE A 5 -3.98 0.22 4.72
N GLY A 6 -3.15 0.49 5.75
CA GLY A 6 -3.23 1.71 6.56
C GLY A 6 -3.00 3.00 5.76
N THR A 7 -2.55 2.91 4.50
CA THR A 7 -2.54 4.06 3.58
C THR A 7 -3.93 4.60 3.26
N VAL A 8 -4.98 3.78 3.35
CA VAL A 8 -6.38 4.22 3.23
C VAL A 8 -6.66 5.32 4.25
N SER A 9 -6.39 5.05 5.53
CA SER A 9 -6.56 6.03 6.61
C SER A 9 -5.63 7.23 6.47
N ALA A 10 -4.41 7.04 5.98
CA ALA A 10 -3.47 8.14 5.77
C ALA A 10 -3.88 9.10 4.66
N MET A 11 -4.57 8.61 3.62
CA MET A 11 -5.10 9.43 2.52
C MET A 11 -6.37 10.18 2.91
N ALA A 12 -7.22 9.60 3.77
CA ALA A 12 -8.57 10.10 4.05
C ALA A 12 -8.66 11.61 4.37
N PRO A 13 -7.80 12.21 5.22
CA PRO A 13 -7.87 13.66 5.51
C PRO A 13 -7.65 14.55 4.27
N PHE A 14 -6.94 14.04 3.27
CA PHE A 14 -6.59 14.78 2.05
C PHE A 14 -7.57 14.54 0.90
N SER A 15 -8.54 13.65 1.09
CA SER A 15 -9.56 13.30 0.11
C SER A 15 -10.87 14.08 0.26
N PHE A 16 -11.17 14.55 1.47
CA PHE A 16 -12.43 15.21 1.83
C PHE A 16 -12.14 16.50 2.61
N PRO A 17 -11.55 17.52 1.97
CA PRO A 17 -11.16 18.76 2.65
C PRO A 17 -12.34 19.47 3.33
N GLU A 18 -13.56 19.31 2.82
CA GLU A 18 -14.80 19.84 3.39
C GLU A 18 -15.17 19.24 4.75
N ALA A 19 -14.63 18.07 5.09
CA ALA A 19 -14.83 17.44 6.39
C ALA A 19 -13.90 18.02 7.49
N ILE A 20 -12.93 18.85 7.12
CA ILE A 20 -11.95 19.45 8.03
C ILE A 20 -12.40 20.89 8.38
N PRO A 21 -12.62 21.22 9.67
CA PRO A 21 -12.88 22.60 10.08
C PRO A 21 -11.77 23.55 9.63
N LEU A 22 -12.12 24.77 9.24
CA LEU A 22 -11.20 25.73 8.64
C LEU A 22 -9.94 25.97 9.51
N GLU A 23 -10.12 26.08 10.83
CA GLU A 23 -9.03 26.29 11.78
C GLU A 23 -8.04 25.11 11.80
N THR A 24 -8.56 23.89 11.60
CA THR A 24 -7.73 22.68 11.51
C THR A 24 -7.05 22.59 10.15
N TYR A 25 -7.75 22.97 9.07
CA TYR A 25 -7.18 23.03 7.72
C TYR A 25 -5.98 23.99 7.67
N ASP A 26 -6.12 25.21 8.17
CA ASP A 26 -5.05 26.22 8.16
C ASP A 26 -3.81 25.75 8.94
N LEU A 27 -4.02 25.01 10.04
CA LEU A 27 -2.95 24.41 10.81
C LEU A 27 -2.24 23.30 10.02
N LEU A 28 -3.02 22.37 9.44
CA LEU A 28 -2.47 21.25 8.68
C LEU A 28 -1.76 21.73 7.40
N ASP A 29 -2.32 22.69 6.67
CA ASP A 29 -1.69 23.25 5.46
C ASP A 29 -0.39 24.00 5.78
N ARG A 30 -0.18 24.46 7.02
CA ARG A 30 1.09 25.05 7.44
C ARG A 30 2.20 24.03 7.71
N TYR A 31 1.87 22.84 8.21
CA TYR A 31 2.87 21.91 8.73
C TYR A 31 2.98 20.60 7.97
N VAL A 32 1.90 20.14 7.34
CA VAL A 32 1.89 18.90 6.58
C VAL A 32 2.43 19.16 5.18
N ARG A 33 3.58 18.56 4.86
CA ARG A 33 4.24 18.72 3.56
C ARG A 33 4.36 17.40 2.80
N ARG A 34 4.38 16.27 3.52
CA ARG A 34 4.59 14.95 2.92
C ARG A 34 3.57 13.95 3.44
N LEU A 35 2.86 13.33 2.50
CA LEU A 35 2.11 12.10 2.74
C LEU A 35 2.99 10.92 2.29
N VAL A 36 3.42 10.10 3.24
CA VAL A 36 4.20 8.90 2.92
C VAL A 36 3.27 7.70 2.82
N LEU A 37 3.25 7.07 1.65
CA LEU A 37 2.54 5.83 1.36
C LEU A 37 3.57 4.71 1.27
N TYR A 38 3.60 3.84 2.27
CA TYR A 38 4.64 2.83 2.43
C TYR A 38 4.13 1.44 2.09
N ASP A 39 4.61 0.94 0.96
CA ASP A 39 4.31 -0.36 0.36
C ASP A 39 2.81 -0.73 0.34
N PRO A 40 1.93 0.17 -0.16
CA PRO A 40 0.49 -0.10 -0.17
C PRO A 40 0.09 -1.18 -1.20
N PRO A 41 -0.86 -2.07 -0.86
CA PRO A 41 -1.45 -2.97 -1.83
C PRO A 41 -2.45 -2.24 -2.75
N HIS A 42 -2.79 -2.86 -3.87
CA HIS A 42 -3.75 -2.32 -4.84
C HIS A 42 -5.13 -2.01 -4.22
N LEU A 43 -5.54 -2.82 -3.24
CA LEU A 43 -6.76 -2.65 -2.44
C LEU A 43 -6.79 -1.35 -1.64
N ALA A 44 -5.64 -0.75 -1.34
CA ALA A 44 -5.57 0.53 -0.66
C ALA A 44 -5.94 1.72 -1.56
N PHE A 45 -5.99 1.48 -2.87
CA PHE A 45 -6.37 2.46 -3.89
C PHE A 45 -7.68 2.11 -4.58
N GLY A 46 -8.32 0.99 -4.20
CA GLY A 46 -9.49 0.49 -4.91
C GLY A 46 -9.21 0.22 -6.39
N LEU A 47 -8.01 -0.25 -6.73
CA LEU A 47 -7.68 -0.62 -8.10
C LEU A 47 -8.27 -2.00 -8.40
N GLU A 48 -9.00 -2.11 -9.50
CA GLU A 48 -9.54 -3.39 -9.94
C GLU A 48 -8.46 -4.21 -10.66
N LEU A 49 -8.42 -5.51 -10.37
CA LEU A 49 -7.53 -6.43 -11.06
C LEU A 49 -8.04 -6.73 -12.48
N PRO A 50 -7.15 -7.01 -13.44
CA PRO A 50 -7.56 -7.58 -14.72
C PRO A 50 -8.39 -8.84 -14.53
N ALA A 51 -9.46 -9.01 -15.33
CA ALA A 51 -10.40 -10.12 -15.19
C ALA A 51 -9.78 -11.51 -15.39
N ASP A 52 -8.64 -11.58 -16.09
CA ASP A 52 -7.86 -12.78 -16.37
C ASP A 52 -6.74 -13.01 -15.34
N THR A 53 -6.78 -12.35 -14.18
CA THR A 53 -5.80 -12.56 -13.11
C THR A 53 -5.90 -13.99 -12.56
N VAL A 54 -4.78 -14.74 -12.59
CA VAL A 54 -4.70 -16.15 -12.14
C VAL A 54 -3.76 -16.34 -10.95
N LEU A 55 -3.31 -15.26 -10.32
CA LEU A 55 -2.41 -15.31 -9.18
C LEU A 55 -3.10 -15.87 -7.92
N HIS A 56 -2.31 -16.51 -7.07
CA HIS A 56 -2.76 -16.93 -5.75
C HIS A 56 -3.10 -15.71 -4.88
N ASP A 57 -4.30 -15.71 -4.31
CA ASP A 57 -4.75 -14.81 -3.25
C ASP A 57 -5.01 -15.65 -1.99
N PRO A 58 -4.32 -15.38 -0.85
CA PRO A 58 -4.59 -16.08 0.40
C PRO A 58 -6.05 -16.03 0.84
N TRP A 59 -6.78 -14.95 0.55
CA TRP A 59 -8.17 -14.78 0.97
C TRP A 59 -9.15 -15.57 0.09
N GLY A 60 -8.73 -15.96 -1.12
CA GLY A 60 -9.51 -16.76 -2.07
C GLY A 60 -9.10 -18.23 -2.15
N ASP A 61 -8.18 -18.68 -1.29
CA ASP A 61 -7.63 -20.03 -1.36
C ASP A 61 -8.61 -21.09 -0.84
N ALA A 62 -9.29 -21.74 -1.78
CA ALA A 62 -10.25 -22.82 -1.51
C ALA A 62 -9.65 -24.06 -0.81
N THR A 63 -8.32 -24.16 -0.70
CA THR A 63 -7.67 -25.27 0.01
C THR A 63 -7.59 -25.06 1.52
N THR A 64 -7.79 -23.83 2.00
CA THR A 64 -7.86 -23.50 3.43
C THR A 64 -9.24 -23.83 4.00
N LYS A 65 -9.28 -24.40 5.21
CA LYS A 65 -10.50 -24.97 5.81
C LYS A 65 -11.08 -24.12 6.93
N SER A 66 -10.31 -23.20 7.50
CA SER A 66 -10.77 -22.30 8.56
C SER A 66 -10.27 -20.87 8.39
N PRO A 67 -10.96 -19.87 8.97
CA PRO A 67 -10.48 -18.49 9.00
C PRO A 67 -9.08 -18.36 9.58
N GLU A 68 -8.76 -19.10 10.65
CA GLU A 68 -7.44 -19.10 11.29
C GLU A 68 -6.35 -19.57 10.32
N GLU A 69 -6.60 -20.62 9.54
CA GLU A 69 -5.68 -21.11 8.51
C GLU A 69 -5.46 -20.07 7.40
N VAL A 70 -6.50 -19.32 7.01
CA VAL A 70 -6.38 -18.22 6.05
C VAL A 70 -5.47 -17.12 6.59
N PHE A 71 -5.66 -16.71 7.84
CA PHE A 71 -4.83 -15.68 8.48
C PHE A 71 -3.37 -16.12 8.63
N GLU A 72 -3.14 -17.39 8.98
CA GLU A 72 -1.82 -18.00 9.03
C GLU A 72 -1.12 -17.98 7.66
N THR A 73 -1.84 -18.42 6.63
CA THR A 73 -1.35 -18.41 5.25
C THR A 73 -1.03 -16.99 4.79
N PHE A 74 -1.95 -16.05 5.03
CA PHE A 74 -1.77 -14.64 4.71
C PHE A 74 -0.53 -14.06 5.40
N LYS A 75 -0.33 -14.33 6.70
CA LYS A 75 0.83 -13.85 7.47
C LYS A 75 2.16 -14.27 6.83
N PHE A 76 2.30 -15.54 6.44
CA PHE A 76 3.51 -16.02 5.78
C PHE A 76 3.66 -15.51 4.35
N TRP A 77 2.57 -15.48 3.60
CA TRP A 77 2.55 -14.94 2.25
C TRP A 77 2.97 -13.47 2.25
N VAL A 78 2.33 -12.62 3.05
CA VAL A 78 2.58 -11.17 3.06
C VAL A 78 3.99 -10.82 3.56
N SER A 79 4.63 -11.72 4.31
CA SER A 79 5.98 -11.54 4.85
C SER A 79 7.08 -12.27 4.08
N SER A 80 6.75 -12.90 2.96
CA SER A 80 7.71 -13.58 2.08
C SER A 80 8.54 -12.57 1.26
N TYR A 81 9.63 -13.04 0.64
CA TYR A 81 10.51 -12.27 -0.24
C TYR A 81 10.35 -12.79 -1.68
N PHE A 82 9.46 -12.17 -2.43
CA PHE A 82 9.14 -12.58 -3.80
C PHE A 82 10.13 -12.01 -4.82
N GLU A 83 10.26 -12.71 -5.95
CA GLU A 83 11.04 -12.23 -7.09
C GLU A 83 10.14 -11.49 -8.07
N VAL A 84 10.62 -10.35 -8.58
CA VAL A 84 9.99 -9.69 -9.74
C VAL A 84 10.81 -10.05 -10.98
N PRO A 85 10.19 -10.56 -12.06
CA PRO A 85 10.91 -10.92 -13.27
C PRO A 85 11.77 -9.77 -13.81
N LYS A 86 12.98 -10.09 -14.27
CA LYS A 86 13.87 -9.07 -14.85
C LYS A 86 13.23 -8.49 -16.12
N GLY A 87 13.05 -7.18 -16.15
CA GLY A 87 12.40 -6.49 -17.27
C GLY A 87 10.88 -6.65 -17.29
N TRP A 88 10.28 -7.01 -16.16
CA TRP A 88 8.82 -7.11 -16.00
C TRP A 88 8.12 -5.86 -16.56
N GLY A 89 7.18 -6.09 -17.48
CA GLY A 89 6.52 -5.05 -18.26
C GLY A 89 5.16 -4.60 -17.73
N GLY A 90 4.78 -5.01 -16.52
CA GLY A 90 3.52 -4.61 -15.87
C GLY A 90 2.41 -5.66 -15.89
N SER A 91 2.59 -6.78 -16.58
CA SER A 91 1.62 -7.87 -16.60
C SER A 91 1.54 -8.55 -15.24
N ILE A 92 0.40 -8.43 -14.57
CA ILE A 92 0.24 -8.96 -13.20
C ILE A 92 0.49 -10.47 -13.14
N ASN A 93 0.04 -11.22 -14.16
CA ASN A 93 0.16 -12.68 -14.22
C ASN A 93 1.60 -13.20 -14.37
N GLU A 94 2.58 -12.33 -14.61
CA GLU A 94 4.00 -12.69 -14.61
C GLU A 94 4.63 -12.60 -13.22
N LEU A 95 3.94 -11.99 -12.25
CA LEU A 95 4.43 -11.87 -10.88
C LEU A 95 4.38 -13.21 -10.14
N ASP A 96 5.23 -13.32 -9.13
CA ASP A 96 5.32 -14.52 -8.31
C ASP A 96 4.00 -14.83 -7.57
N SER A 97 3.44 -16.01 -7.84
CA SER A 97 2.18 -16.50 -7.28
C SER A 97 2.37 -17.53 -6.18
N ARG A 98 3.60 -17.76 -5.69
CA ARG A 98 3.84 -18.71 -4.60
C ARG A 98 3.08 -18.29 -3.34
N LYS A 99 2.60 -19.27 -2.56
CA LYS A 99 1.97 -19.03 -1.25
C LYS A 99 2.96 -18.53 -0.20
N ARG A 100 4.24 -18.89 -0.36
CA ARG A 100 5.33 -18.58 0.56
C ARG A 100 6.67 -18.80 -0.15
N THR A 101 7.68 -18.04 0.24
CA THR A 101 9.07 -18.24 -0.21
C THR A 101 9.94 -18.84 0.89
N GLU A 102 11.17 -19.21 0.54
CA GLU A 102 12.16 -19.81 1.45
C GLU A 102 12.58 -18.87 2.57
N ARG A 103 12.48 -17.56 2.33
CA ARG A 103 12.74 -16.50 3.31
C ARG A 103 11.44 -15.78 3.66
N THR A 104 11.10 -15.68 4.93
CA THR A 104 10.02 -14.82 5.42
C THR A 104 10.49 -13.99 6.62
N THR A 105 9.96 -12.78 6.80
CA THR A 105 10.32 -11.94 7.96
C THR A 105 9.78 -12.53 9.26
N VAL A 106 8.58 -13.09 9.24
CA VAL A 106 7.90 -13.57 10.45
C VAL A 106 8.55 -14.83 11.03
N ASP A 107 9.32 -15.60 10.25
CA ASP A 107 10.09 -16.74 10.78
C ASP A 107 11.15 -16.32 11.82
N SER A 108 11.55 -15.04 11.81
CA SER A 108 12.52 -14.51 12.76
C SER A 108 11.92 -13.92 14.03
N TRP A 109 10.58 -13.83 14.12
CA TRP A 109 9.90 -13.22 15.25
C TRP A 109 9.84 -14.19 16.43
N SER A 110 10.12 -13.67 17.63
CA SER A 110 9.73 -14.30 18.88
C SER A 110 8.21 -14.32 19.05
N GLN A 111 7.70 -15.14 19.97
CA GLN A 111 6.26 -15.14 20.29
C GLN A 111 5.79 -13.76 20.79
N GLU A 112 6.62 -13.05 21.57
CA GLU A 112 6.30 -11.70 22.03
C GLU A 112 6.18 -10.71 20.86
N GLU A 113 7.07 -10.79 19.86
CA GLU A 113 6.98 -9.97 18.66
C GLU A 113 5.74 -10.33 17.82
N HIS A 114 5.40 -11.61 17.72
CA HIS A 114 4.16 -12.05 17.10
C HIS A 114 2.94 -11.42 17.75
N ASP A 115 2.81 -11.55 19.07
CA ASP A 115 1.67 -11.03 19.83
C ASP A 115 1.59 -9.49 19.77
N ARG A 116 2.75 -8.82 19.62
CA ARG A 116 2.85 -7.37 19.50
C ARG A 116 2.46 -6.85 18.11
N PHE A 117 2.84 -7.54 17.05
CA PHE A 117 2.70 -7.04 15.67
C PHE A 117 1.53 -7.64 14.90
N PHE A 118 0.95 -8.75 15.37
CA PHE A 118 -0.12 -9.46 14.68
C PHE A 118 -1.34 -9.66 15.58
N SER A 119 -2.52 -9.24 15.10
CA SER A 119 -3.79 -9.44 15.79
C SER A 119 -4.90 -9.80 14.81
N GLN A 120 -5.30 -11.07 14.82
CA GLN A 120 -6.41 -11.55 13.98
C GLN A 120 -7.74 -10.89 14.35
N ASP A 121 -8.02 -10.73 15.65
CA ASP A 121 -9.22 -10.05 16.15
C ASP A 121 -9.24 -8.57 15.75
N GLY A 122 -8.09 -7.89 15.79
CA GLY A 122 -7.95 -6.53 15.29
C GLY A 122 -8.30 -6.41 13.80
N ALA A 123 -7.70 -7.26 12.97
CA ALA A 123 -7.96 -7.29 11.53
C ALA A 123 -9.43 -7.60 11.20
N ALA A 124 -10.02 -8.59 11.89
CA ALA A 124 -11.41 -9.00 11.67
C ALA A 124 -12.41 -7.88 11.96
N ARG A 125 -12.18 -7.08 13.01
CA ARG A 125 -13.08 -5.98 13.38
C ARG A 125 -12.90 -4.71 12.56
N ALA A 126 -11.68 -4.43 12.09
CA ALA A 126 -11.35 -3.13 11.52
C ALA A 126 -11.08 -3.15 10.01
N GLU A 127 -10.45 -4.20 9.48
CA GLU A 127 -9.83 -4.18 8.15
C GLU A 127 -10.57 -5.03 7.12
N LEU A 128 -11.10 -6.20 7.50
CA LEU A 128 -11.73 -7.12 6.54
C LEU A 128 -12.89 -6.48 5.75
N HIS A 129 -13.62 -5.54 6.35
CA HIS A 129 -14.71 -4.83 5.68
C HIS A 129 -14.24 -3.95 4.52
N TRP A 130 -12.97 -3.55 4.52
CA TRP A 130 -12.38 -2.74 3.46
C TRP A 130 -12.24 -3.50 2.15
N PHE A 131 -12.20 -4.83 2.18
CA PHE A 131 -12.04 -5.66 0.99
C PHE A 131 -13.37 -5.93 0.25
N SER A 132 -14.51 -5.50 0.79
CA SER A 132 -15.78 -5.62 0.09
C SER A 132 -15.83 -4.75 -1.17
N GLU A 133 -16.50 -5.23 -2.23
CA GLU A 133 -16.61 -4.51 -3.51
C GLU A 133 -17.16 -3.09 -3.34
N ALA A 134 -18.19 -2.92 -2.50
CA ALA A 134 -18.78 -1.62 -2.22
C ALA A 134 -17.78 -0.65 -1.54
N MET A 135 -16.94 -1.18 -0.63
CA MET A 135 -15.94 -0.37 0.03
C MET A 135 -14.76 -0.05 -0.90
N GLN A 136 -14.34 -0.98 -1.75
CA GLN A 136 -13.29 -0.75 -2.74
C GLN A 136 -13.64 0.39 -3.71
N LYS A 137 -14.91 0.52 -4.13
CA LYS A 137 -15.38 1.69 -4.90
C LYS A 137 -15.24 3.01 -4.14
N SER A 138 -15.49 3.00 -2.83
CA SER A 138 -15.35 4.18 -1.97
C SER A 138 -13.87 4.55 -1.76
N ILE A 139 -13.02 3.54 -1.54
CA ILE A 139 -11.57 3.69 -1.44
C ILE A 139 -10.99 4.24 -2.74
N ASN A 140 -11.46 3.75 -3.90
CA ASN A 140 -11.04 4.27 -5.20
C ASN A 140 -11.32 5.76 -5.37
N ARG A 141 -12.54 6.20 -5.03
CA ARG A 141 -12.92 7.62 -5.07
C ARG A 141 -12.06 8.46 -4.12
N MET A 142 -11.84 7.96 -2.90
CA MET A 142 -11.01 8.61 -1.90
C MET A 142 -9.56 8.76 -2.39
N ALA A 143 -8.95 7.69 -2.90
CA ALA A 143 -7.60 7.71 -3.44
C ALA A 143 -7.48 8.64 -4.65
N THR A 144 -8.46 8.58 -5.57
CA THR A 144 -8.53 9.47 -6.74
C THR A 144 -8.59 10.93 -6.33
N SER A 145 -9.47 11.29 -5.38
CA SER A 145 -9.55 12.66 -4.85
C SER A 145 -8.21 13.12 -4.23
N CYS A 146 -7.58 12.28 -3.40
CA CYS A 146 -6.33 12.62 -2.73
C CYS A 146 -5.18 12.86 -3.72
N LEU A 147 -5.06 11.98 -4.73
CA LEU A 147 -3.85 11.84 -5.55
C LEU A 147 -3.97 12.41 -6.95
N PHE A 148 -5.14 12.38 -7.58
CA PHE A 148 -5.26 12.59 -9.03
C PHE A 148 -6.33 13.61 -9.45
N ASP A 149 -7.28 13.96 -8.58
CA ASP A 149 -8.30 14.96 -8.87
C ASP A 149 -7.72 16.38 -8.77
N GLU A 150 -7.65 17.10 -9.90
CA GLU A 150 -7.13 18.47 -9.95
C GLU A 150 -7.94 19.45 -9.09
N SER A 151 -9.24 19.22 -8.92
CA SER A 151 -10.10 20.08 -8.11
C SER A 151 -9.76 20.00 -6.62
N THR A 152 -9.26 18.84 -6.17
CA THR A 152 -8.76 18.64 -4.80
C THR A 152 -7.28 19.02 -4.71
N THR A 153 -6.43 18.44 -5.57
CA THR A 153 -4.97 18.58 -5.50
C THR A 153 -4.46 19.99 -5.79
N GLY A 154 -5.15 20.74 -6.65
CA GLY A 154 -4.80 22.11 -7.01
C GLY A 154 -5.36 23.18 -6.08
N ARG A 155 -6.29 22.82 -5.17
CA ARG A 155 -6.98 23.78 -4.28
C ARG A 155 -6.68 23.55 -2.80
N TYR A 156 -6.61 22.29 -2.39
CA TYR A 156 -6.48 21.91 -0.99
C TYR A 156 -5.15 21.22 -0.76
N PHE A 157 -4.45 21.62 0.30
CA PHE A 157 -3.11 21.11 0.62
C PHE A 157 -2.15 21.22 -0.57
N PHE A 158 -2.13 22.38 -1.24
CA PHE A 158 -1.40 22.55 -2.51
C PHE A 158 0.11 22.32 -2.39
N ASN A 159 0.67 22.48 -1.18
CA ASN A 159 2.07 22.21 -0.86
C ASN A 159 2.36 20.77 -0.42
N LEU A 160 1.34 19.91 -0.37
CA LEU A 160 1.49 18.51 -0.03
C LEU A 160 2.07 17.74 -1.21
N SER A 161 3.17 17.02 -0.99
CA SER A 161 3.68 16.01 -1.90
C SER A 161 3.49 14.61 -1.32
N VAL A 162 3.56 13.60 -2.18
CA VAL A 162 3.50 12.19 -1.81
C VAL A 162 4.88 11.57 -1.97
N VAL A 163 5.28 10.76 -0.99
CA VAL A 163 6.41 9.84 -1.12
C VAL A 163 5.83 8.44 -1.15
N TYR A 164 5.88 7.79 -2.30
CA TYR A 164 5.47 6.41 -2.49
C TYR A 164 6.70 5.52 -2.33
N ILE A 165 6.72 4.71 -1.27
CA ILE A 165 7.80 3.75 -1.02
C ILE A 165 7.32 2.37 -1.48
N ALA A 166 8.02 1.74 -2.42
CA ALA A 166 7.74 0.40 -2.92
C ALA A 166 8.84 -0.58 -2.49
N CYS A 167 8.46 -1.71 -1.91
CA CYS A 167 9.40 -2.76 -1.52
C CYS A 167 9.53 -3.80 -2.65
N GLY A 168 10.73 -3.97 -3.20
CA GLY A 168 10.96 -4.75 -4.42
C GLY A 168 10.79 -6.27 -4.28
N ARG A 169 10.67 -6.77 -3.04
CA ARG A 169 10.45 -8.19 -2.71
C ARG A 169 9.09 -8.45 -2.07
N SER A 170 8.19 -7.47 -2.11
CA SER A 170 6.86 -7.61 -1.55
C SER A 170 5.95 -8.47 -2.43
N PRO A 171 4.79 -8.93 -1.88
CA PRO A 171 3.84 -9.70 -2.66
C PRO A 171 3.30 -8.93 -3.86
N TRP A 172 2.78 -9.67 -4.83
CA TRP A 172 2.25 -9.12 -6.08
C TRP A 172 1.24 -7.97 -5.88
N HIS A 173 0.49 -7.98 -4.78
CA HIS A 173 -0.47 -6.93 -4.44
C HIS A 173 0.15 -5.53 -4.39
N THR A 174 1.37 -5.39 -3.86
CA THR A 174 2.03 -4.08 -3.69
C THR A 174 2.90 -3.74 -4.90
N ILE A 175 3.57 -4.74 -5.47
CA ILE A 175 4.37 -4.57 -6.71
C ILE A 175 3.48 -4.06 -7.84
N TRP A 176 2.32 -4.69 -8.04
CA TRP A 176 1.38 -4.27 -9.07
C TRP A 176 0.78 -2.89 -8.79
N ALA A 177 0.47 -2.58 -7.53
CA ALA A 177 -0.02 -1.26 -7.14
C ALA A 177 0.99 -0.15 -7.41
N ALA A 178 2.27 -0.37 -7.07
CA ALA A 178 3.33 0.60 -7.31
C ALA A 178 3.49 0.90 -8.79
N HIS A 179 3.46 -0.14 -9.62
CA HIS A 179 3.47 -0.01 -11.08
C HIS A 179 2.27 0.81 -11.58
N ARG A 180 1.05 0.41 -11.19
CA ARG A 180 -0.18 1.04 -11.71
C ARG A 180 -0.36 2.47 -11.24
N ILE A 181 -0.01 2.80 -10.00
CA ILE A 181 -0.04 4.17 -9.47
C ILE A 181 0.96 5.06 -10.21
N LYS A 182 2.16 4.54 -10.49
CA LYS A 182 3.15 5.27 -11.30
C LYS A 182 2.63 5.55 -12.71
N GLU A 183 2.08 4.54 -13.37
CA GLU A 183 1.52 4.72 -14.72
C GLU A 183 0.37 5.73 -14.74
N ILE A 184 -0.58 5.67 -13.78
CA ILE A 184 -1.68 6.65 -13.68
C ILE A 184 -1.11 8.07 -13.46
N HIS A 185 -0.15 8.22 -12.56
CA HIS A 185 0.51 9.51 -12.31
C HIS A 185 1.15 10.06 -13.59
N ASP A 186 1.93 9.24 -14.30
CA ASP A 186 2.63 9.63 -15.51
C ASP A 186 1.65 9.98 -16.65
N GLU A 187 0.54 9.24 -16.77
CA GLU A 187 -0.57 9.55 -17.69
C GLU A 187 -1.24 10.89 -17.37
N CYS A 188 -1.50 11.19 -16.09
CA CYS A 188 -2.04 12.49 -15.68
C CYS A 188 -1.10 13.63 -16.10
N VAL A 189 0.20 13.49 -15.82
CA VAL A 189 1.22 14.48 -16.20
C VAL A 189 1.25 14.67 -17.72
N LEU A 190 1.27 13.58 -18.50
CA LEU A 190 1.26 13.63 -19.97
C LEU A 190 0.03 14.37 -20.51
N ARG A 191 -1.14 14.16 -19.87
CA ARG A 191 -2.41 14.81 -20.21
C ARG A 191 -2.55 16.22 -19.66
N ARG A 192 -1.54 16.75 -18.98
CA ARG A 192 -1.56 18.05 -18.29
C ARG A 192 -2.66 18.17 -17.23
N ILE A 193 -3.13 17.04 -16.70
CA ILE A 193 -3.88 17.00 -15.45
C ILE A 193 -2.83 17.14 -14.35
N ARG A 194 -3.09 17.96 -13.32
CA ARG A 194 -2.14 18.15 -12.21
C ARG A 194 -2.44 17.15 -11.10
N PRO A 195 -1.78 15.97 -11.05
CA PRO A 195 -1.89 15.11 -9.89
C PRO A 195 -1.14 15.73 -8.71
N ARG A 196 -1.33 15.18 -7.52
CA ARG A 196 -0.49 15.45 -6.35
C ARG A 196 0.97 15.12 -6.72
N PRO A 197 1.94 16.03 -6.51
CA PRO A 197 3.34 15.73 -6.80
C PRO A 197 3.79 14.48 -6.06
N MET A 198 4.35 13.50 -6.78
CA MET A 198 4.72 12.20 -6.20
C MET A 198 6.17 11.84 -6.50
N GLU A 199 6.90 11.47 -5.45
CA GLU A 199 8.23 10.85 -5.52
C GLU A 199 8.08 9.35 -5.31
N PHE A 200 8.68 8.54 -6.19
CA PHE A 200 8.69 7.09 -6.08
C PHE A 200 10.05 6.60 -5.61
N VAL A 201 10.07 5.94 -4.45
CA VAL A 201 11.26 5.39 -3.80
C VAL A 201 11.16 3.88 -3.77
N ALA A 202 12.15 3.17 -4.30
CA ALA A 202 12.21 1.72 -4.25
C ALA A 202 13.16 1.26 -3.13
N ILE A 203 12.80 0.18 -2.44
CA ILE A 203 13.67 -0.60 -1.55
C ILE A 203 13.85 -1.97 -2.22
N PRO A 204 14.84 -2.15 -3.12
CA PRO A 204 14.89 -3.30 -4.02
C PRO A 204 14.87 -4.67 -3.33
N ASP A 205 15.55 -4.80 -2.19
CA ASP A 205 15.64 -6.05 -1.42
C ASP A 205 14.73 -6.09 -0.19
N GLY A 206 13.86 -5.09 -0.03
CA GLY A 206 12.88 -5.04 1.04
C GLY A 206 11.62 -5.82 0.69
N ASN A 207 11.08 -6.56 1.65
CA ASN A 207 9.71 -7.09 1.58
C ASN A 207 8.73 -6.17 2.33
N HIS A 208 7.48 -6.63 2.48
CA HIS A 208 6.40 -5.84 3.07
C HIS A 208 6.67 -5.40 4.51
N PHE A 209 7.51 -6.15 5.23
CA PHE A 209 7.86 -5.92 6.63
C PHE A 209 9.32 -5.49 6.80
N VAL A 210 9.95 -4.90 5.78
CA VAL A 210 11.39 -4.53 5.83
C VAL A 210 11.74 -3.62 7.02
N SER A 211 10.82 -2.74 7.43
CA SER A 211 10.99 -1.91 8.63
C SER A 211 11.05 -2.71 9.93
N MET A 212 10.38 -3.87 9.97
CA MET A 212 10.38 -4.77 11.13
C MET A 212 11.55 -5.76 11.07
N ALA A 213 12.00 -6.14 9.87
CA ALA A 213 13.14 -7.05 9.68
C ALA A 213 14.48 -6.43 10.08
N TYR A 214 14.63 -5.11 9.98
CA TYR A 214 15.91 -4.42 10.21
C TYR A 214 15.91 -3.49 11.44
N GLY A 215 14.82 -3.40 12.20
CA GLY A 215 14.70 -2.54 13.38
C GLY A 215 15.15 -1.08 13.11
N ASN A 216 15.96 -0.51 14.01
CA ASN A 216 16.54 0.85 13.86
C ASN A 216 17.40 1.03 12.60
N THR A 217 17.79 -0.05 11.91
CA THR A 217 18.59 -0.03 10.68
C THR A 217 17.76 0.30 9.45
N ALA A 218 16.43 0.22 9.51
CA ALA A 218 15.55 0.65 8.41
C ALA A 218 15.74 2.15 8.06
N LYS A 219 16.17 2.97 9.02
CA LYS A 219 16.58 4.37 8.78
C LYS A 219 17.74 4.51 7.79
N ARG A 220 18.56 3.47 7.59
CA ARG A 220 19.68 3.46 6.62
C ARG A 220 19.26 3.05 5.21
N LEU A 221 18.11 2.37 5.07
CA LEU A 221 17.56 1.96 3.78
C LEU A 221 16.60 3.00 3.19
N MET A 222 16.08 3.89 4.03
CA MET A 222 15.34 5.06 3.56
C MET A 222 16.32 6.11 3.02
N PRO A 223 16.06 6.69 1.84
CA PRO A 223 16.89 7.77 1.32
C PRO A 223 17.07 8.85 2.39
N THR A 224 18.31 9.34 2.57
CA THR A 224 18.65 10.36 3.58
C THR A 224 18.02 11.74 3.31
N SER A 225 17.10 11.83 2.35
CA SER A 225 16.47 13.07 1.86
C SER A 225 14.96 13.19 2.18
N ILE A 226 14.40 12.35 3.06
CA ILE A 226 13.02 12.51 3.58
C ILE A 226 12.96 13.59 4.67
#